data_AF-A0A534K4Z2-F1
#
_entry.id   AF-A0A534K4Z2-F1
#
_cell.length_a   1.000
_cell.length_b   1.000
_cell.length_c   1.000
_cell.angle_alpha   90.00
_cell.angle_beta   90.00
_cell.angle_gamma   90.00
#
_symmetry.space_group_name_H-M   'P 1'
#
loop_
_entity.id
_entity.type
_entity.pdbx_description
1 polymer ?
#
loop_
_entity_poly.entity_id
_entity_poly.type
_entity_poly.pdbx_seq_one_letter_code
_entity_poly.pdbx_strand_id
1 'polypeptide(L)'
;MGDDDKRKAFLKGFEEGLKAAWREIGSLTTRGYSSTELMVMAKSKMAVLYRDVEAMESRLVEEEGIPVVGGGEMPTRKDIGRRGAYLVREPKAERVFELFADLMRDEARGLCITRIHPDDARTRYPLGDAGFIWLSKSAGKKGEDMAVAEPTALVDIASAIAEFAADGGNAAVLLEGLEYLISQNGFASTMRFLQKVNEKIVLNDSYLLISANPAAMKEQEYRLLAKEVAGEI
;
A
#
# COMPACT_ATOMS: atom_id res chain seq x y z
N MET A 1 0.80 21.22 23.46
CA MET A 1 2.00 20.41 23.77
C MET A 1 3.15 20.95 22.93
N GLY A 2 4.27 21.31 23.56
CA GLY A 2 5.39 21.93 22.86
C GLY A 2 6.11 20.93 21.95
N ASP A 3 6.82 21.42 20.95
CA ASP A 3 7.65 20.60 20.05
C ASP A 3 8.77 19.86 20.82
N ASP A 4 9.24 20.45 21.92
CA ASP A 4 10.23 19.86 22.84
C ASP A 4 9.71 18.66 23.62
N ASP A 5 8.43 18.67 24.04
CA ASP A 5 7.83 17.55 24.78
C ASP A 5 7.73 16.31 23.88
N LYS A 6 7.35 16.52 22.61
CA LYS A 6 7.28 15.47 21.59
C LYS A 6 8.66 14.88 21.31
N ARG A 7 9.68 15.73 21.16
CA ARG A 7 11.07 15.31 20.94
C ARG A 7 11.58 14.45 22.11
N LYS A 8 11.31 14.86 23.34
CA LYS A 8 11.75 14.12 24.54
C LYS A 8 11.05 12.77 24.67
N ALA A 9 9.75 12.70 24.36
CA ALA A 9 8.98 11.46 24.35
C ALA A 9 9.50 10.48 23.29
N PHE A 10 9.76 10.96 22.07
CA PHE A 10 10.34 10.14 21.00
C PHE A 10 11.69 9.55 21.40
N LEU A 11 12.61 10.37 21.93
CA LEU A 11 13.94 9.92 22.33
C LEU A 11 13.87 8.85 23.44
N LYS A 12 12.95 9.00 24.39
CA LYS A 12 12.72 8.00 25.45
C LYS A 12 12.21 6.68 24.87
N GLY A 13 11.20 6.70 24.01
CA GLY A 13 10.65 5.50 23.37
C GLY A 13 11.67 4.78 22.48
N PHE A 14 12.46 5.55 21.72
CA PHE A 14 13.55 5.01 20.90
C PHE A 14 14.62 4.33 21.75
N GLU A 15 15.04 4.96 22.86
CA GLU A 15 16.00 4.36 23.80
C GLU A 15 15.46 3.07 24.43
N GLU A 16 14.18 3.05 24.83
CA GLU A 16 13.53 1.86 25.38
C GLU A 16 13.47 0.70 24.37
N GLY A 17 13.12 1.00 23.11
CA GLY A 17 13.09 0.03 22.02
C GLY A 17 14.47 -0.57 21.74
N LEU A 18 15.52 0.27 21.67
CA LEU A 18 16.89 -0.21 21.51
C LEU A 18 17.33 -1.11 22.67
N LYS A 19 17.04 -0.71 23.92
CA LYS A 19 17.36 -1.53 25.10
C LYS A 19 16.61 -2.87 25.09
N ALA A 20 15.38 -2.90 24.61
CA ALA A 20 14.60 -4.13 24.48
C ALA A 20 15.23 -5.07 23.45
N ALA A 21 15.57 -4.56 22.26
CA ALA A 21 16.22 -5.33 21.21
C ALA A 21 17.56 -5.94 21.68
N TRP A 22 18.41 -5.15 22.35
CA TRP A 22 19.68 -5.64 22.89
C TRP A 22 19.53 -6.68 24.01
N ARG A 23 18.55 -6.50 24.90
CA ARG A 23 18.23 -7.50 25.94
C ARG A 23 17.81 -8.82 25.31
N GLU A 24 17.05 -8.74 24.23
CA GLU A 24 16.56 -9.93 23.56
C GLU A 24 17.67 -10.68 22.84
N ILE A 25 18.55 -9.98 22.12
CA ILE A 25 19.76 -10.56 21.52
C ILE A 25 20.61 -11.21 22.62
N GLY A 26 20.79 -10.54 23.77
CA GLY A 26 21.46 -11.13 24.94
C GLY A 26 20.78 -12.42 25.43
N SER A 27 19.45 -12.44 25.49
CA SER A 27 18.69 -13.64 25.86
C SER A 27 18.82 -14.78 24.85
N LEU A 28 18.95 -14.49 23.56
CA LEU A 28 19.08 -15.52 22.53
C LEU A 28 20.50 -16.10 22.50
N THR A 29 21.51 -15.25 22.65
CA THR A 29 22.93 -15.67 22.66
C THR A 29 23.32 -16.51 23.88
N THR A 30 22.61 -16.37 25.00
CA THR A 30 22.86 -17.13 26.24
C THR A 30 22.26 -18.55 26.24
N ARG A 31 21.47 -18.92 25.23
CA ARG A 31 20.73 -20.20 25.18
C ARG A 31 21.39 -21.26 24.29
N GLY A 32 22.61 -21.03 23.83
CA GLY A 32 23.39 -22.00 23.06
C GLY A 32 22.92 -22.24 21.63
N TYR A 33 22.10 -21.33 21.07
CA TYR A 33 21.65 -21.41 19.68
C TYR A 33 22.82 -21.25 18.70
N SER A 34 22.76 -21.97 17.58
CA SER A 34 23.66 -21.80 16.46
C SER A 34 23.44 -20.47 15.75
N SER A 35 24.44 -20.02 14.99
CA SER A 35 24.36 -18.79 14.17
C SER A 35 23.18 -18.81 13.19
N THR A 36 22.81 -19.99 12.67
CA THR A 36 21.70 -20.14 11.73
C THR A 36 20.35 -20.02 12.44
N GLU A 37 20.19 -20.64 13.61
CA GLU A 37 18.96 -20.51 14.40
C GLU A 37 18.73 -19.07 14.86
N LEU A 38 19.79 -18.39 15.30
CA LEU A 38 19.73 -16.97 15.66
C LEU A 38 19.29 -16.11 14.47
N MET A 39 19.81 -16.37 13.27
CA MET A 39 19.42 -15.65 12.06
C MET A 39 17.96 -15.90 11.69
N VAL A 40 17.46 -17.13 11.81
CA VAL A 40 16.05 -17.46 11.54
C VAL A 40 15.13 -16.76 12.55
N MET A 41 15.48 -16.77 13.83
CA MET A 41 14.74 -16.09 14.88
C MET A 41 14.70 -14.57 14.66
N ALA A 42 15.84 -13.97 14.31
CA ALA A 42 15.93 -12.54 13.99
C ALA A 42 15.03 -12.19 12.80
N LYS A 43 15.08 -12.94 11.70
CA LYS A 43 14.22 -12.73 10.53
C LYS A 43 12.73 -12.86 10.86
N SER A 44 12.38 -13.89 11.63
CA SER A 44 10.99 -14.10 12.07
C SER A 44 10.49 -12.92 12.92
N LYS A 45 11.33 -12.36 13.78
CA LYS A 45 10.98 -11.21 14.62
C LYS A 45 10.89 -9.92 13.83
N MET A 46 11.83 -9.68 12.92
CA MET A 46 11.74 -8.54 12.00
C MET A 46 10.45 -8.58 11.17
N ALA A 47 10.00 -9.77 10.75
CA ALA A 47 8.76 -9.93 9.98
C ALA A 47 7.48 -9.62 10.77
N VAL A 48 7.52 -9.63 12.11
CA VAL A 48 6.38 -9.32 12.99
C VAL A 48 6.56 -8.05 13.80
N LEU A 49 7.65 -7.31 13.60
CA LEU A 49 8.02 -6.13 14.37
C LEU A 49 6.92 -5.04 14.35
N TYR A 50 6.14 -4.97 13.27
CA TYR A 50 4.98 -4.08 13.17
C TYR A 50 3.98 -4.27 14.31
N ARG A 51 3.79 -5.50 14.81
CA ARG A 51 2.87 -5.80 15.93
C ARG A 51 3.37 -5.22 17.25
N ASP A 52 4.68 -5.27 17.46
CA ASP A 52 5.29 -4.70 18.67
C ASP A 52 5.23 -3.15 18.62
N VAL A 53 5.32 -2.58 17.41
CA VAL A 53 5.14 -1.15 17.16
C VAL A 53 3.68 -0.73 17.41
N GLU A 54 2.70 -1.47 16.89
CA GLU A 54 1.26 -1.24 17.12
C GLU A 54 0.88 -1.35 18.61
N ALA A 55 1.45 -2.33 19.32
CA ALA A 55 1.24 -2.50 20.76
C ALA A 55 1.83 -1.33 21.57
N MET A 56 3.01 -0.84 21.18
CA MET A 56 3.61 0.34 21.79
C MET A 56 2.79 1.60 21.50
N GLU A 57 2.29 1.74 20.27
CA GLU A 57 1.40 2.82 19.85
C GLU A 57 0.14 2.88 20.72
N SER A 58 -0.53 1.74 20.89
CA SER A 58 -1.72 1.60 21.74
C SER A 58 -1.45 2.03 23.19
N ARG A 59 -0.32 1.59 23.76
CA ARG A 59 0.07 1.90 25.15
C ARG A 59 0.34 3.38 25.36
N LEU A 60 0.99 4.04 24.40
CA LEU A 60 1.31 5.47 24.48
C LEU A 60 0.06 6.35 24.28
N VAL A 61 -0.93 5.89 23.50
CA VAL A 61 -2.25 6.54 23.39
C VAL A 61 -3.01 6.47 24.72
N GLU A 62 -2.93 5.35 25.43
CA GLU A 62 -3.60 5.14 26.72
C GLU A 62 -2.93 5.86 27.89
N GLU A 63 -1.60 5.83 28.00
CA GLU A 63 -0.88 6.32 29.18
C GLU A 63 -0.63 7.84 29.20
N GLU A 64 -0.47 8.49 28.04
CA GLU A 64 -0.08 9.92 28.01
C GLU A 64 -1.05 10.84 27.25
N GLY A 65 -2.12 10.31 26.63
CA GLY A 65 -3.05 11.13 25.82
C GLY A 65 -2.36 11.82 24.65
N ILE A 66 -1.17 11.33 24.27
CA ILE A 66 -0.36 11.83 23.17
C ILE A 66 -0.71 10.98 21.95
N PRO A 67 -1.20 11.57 20.84
CA PRO A 67 -1.29 10.85 19.59
C PRO A 67 0.13 10.46 19.17
N VAL A 68 0.40 9.16 19.16
CA VAL A 68 1.66 8.60 18.70
C VAL A 68 1.67 8.75 17.20
N VAL A 69 2.21 9.87 16.73
CA VAL A 69 2.67 9.94 15.35
C VAL A 69 3.94 9.12 15.31
N GLY A 70 3.80 7.84 14.94
CA GLY A 70 4.91 6.92 14.73
C GLY A 70 5.97 7.56 13.84
N GLY A 71 7.19 7.65 14.35
CA GLY A 71 8.25 8.47 13.77
C GLY A 71 8.73 7.97 12.41
N GLY A 72 8.52 8.78 11.39
CA GLY A 72 9.58 9.67 10.93
C GLY A 72 9.06 11.10 11.00
N GLU A 73 9.87 12.08 10.66
CA GLU A 73 9.30 13.04 9.71
C GLU A 73 8.69 12.18 8.61
N MET A 74 7.35 12.09 8.51
CA MET A 74 6.76 11.61 7.27
C MET A 74 7.44 12.46 6.20
N PRO A 75 8.13 11.87 5.19
CA PRO A 75 8.55 12.66 4.05
C PRO A 75 7.30 13.45 3.65
N THR A 76 7.43 14.77 3.80
CA THR A 76 6.37 15.77 3.76
C THR A 76 5.16 15.32 2.96
N ARG A 77 4.13 14.73 3.60
CA ARG A 77 2.70 14.63 3.24
C ARG A 77 2.30 14.55 1.74
N LYS A 78 3.22 14.17 0.84
CA LYS A 78 3.15 14.14 -0.63
C LYS A 78 4.36 13.35 -1.16
N ASP A 79 4.38 12.04 -0.94
CA ASP A 79 5.21 11.14 -1.79
C ASP A 79 4.74 11.22 -3.26
N ILE A 80 3.47 11.61 -3.45
CA ILE A 80 2.83 11.86 -4.74
C ILE A 80 2.95 13.37 -5.06
N GLY A 81 4.11 13.78 -5.57
CA GLY A 81 4.39 15.17 -5.90
C GLY A 81 3.70 15.69 -7.18
N ARG A 82 3.41 14.80 -8.14
CA ARG A 82 2.79 15.12 -9.43
C ARG A 82 1.70 14.11 -9.78
N ARG A 83 0.82 14.48 -10.71
CA ARG A 83 -0.15 13.54 -11.31
C ARG A 83 0.60 12.53 -12.19
N GLY A 84 0.08 11.31 -12.28
CA GLY A 84 0.71 10.20 -12.99
C GLY A 84 0.57 8.86 -12.27
N ALA A 85 1.20 7.84 -12.84
CA ALA A 85 1.24 6.51 -12.26
C ALA A 85 2.40 6.35 -11.26
N TYR A 86 2.15 5.65 -10.16
CA TYR A 86 3.10 5.35 -9.11
C TYR A 86 3.04 3.87 -8.74
N LEU A 87 4.21 3.27 -8.58
CA LEU A 87 4.34 1.91 -8.07
C LEU A 87 4.63 1.98 -6.57
N VAL A 88 3.75 1.41 -5.75
CA VAL A 88 3.95 1.31 -4.31
C VAL A 88 4.63 -0.04 -4.02
N ARG A 89 5.86 0.01 -3.53
CA ARG A 89 6.64 -1.17 -3.18
C ARG A 89 6.21 -1.67 -1.81
N GLU A 90 5.42 -2.72 -1.78
CA GLU A 90 4.91 -3.27 -0.53
C GLU A 90 4.66 -4.78 -0.59
N PRO A 91 4.82 -5.52 0.52
CA PRO A 91 4.54 -6.95 0.55
C PRO A 91 3.03 -7.25 0.53
N LYS A 92 2.21 -6.32 1.01
CA LYS A 92 0.75 -6.34 1.05
C LYS A 92 0.25 -4.94 0.79
N ALA A 93 -0.92 -4.81 0.17
CA ALA A 93 -1.58 -3.55 -0.12
C ALA A 93 -2.13 -2.87 1.15
N GLU A 94 -1.25 -2.27 1.94
CA GLU A 94 -1.62 -1.47 3.12
C GLU A 94 -1.32 0.01 2.82
N ARG A 95 -0.09 0.28 2.37
CA ARG A 95 0.40 1.63 2.04
C ARG A 95 -0.33 2.22 0.83
N VAL A 96 -0.63 1.43 -0.20
CA VAL A 96 -1.38 1.94 -1.36
C VAL A 96 -2.78 2.43 -0.97
N PHE A 97 -3.45 1.74 -0.03
CA PHE A 97 -4.80 2.12 0.41
C PHE A 97 -4.76 3.36 1.30
N GLU A 98 -3.73 3.53 2.13
CA GLU A 98 -3.51 4.79 2.87
C GLU A 98 -3.32 5.97 1.93
N LEU A 99 -2.42 5.84 0.94
CA LEU A 99 -2.17 6.88 -0.07
C LEU A 99 -3.43 7.20 -0.86
N PHE A 100 -4.21 6.19 -1.22
CA PHE A 100 -5.49 6.39 -1.89
C PHE A 100 -6.49 7.13 -0.99
N ALA A 101 -6.61 6.74 0.29
CA ALA A 101 -7.49 7.42 1.24
C ALA A 101 -7.06 8.86 1.52
N ASP A 102 -5.76 9.18 1.49
CA ASP A 102 -5.25 10.54 1.51
C ASP A 102 -5.76 11.34 0.30
N LEU A 103 -5.67 10.78 -0.91
CA LEU A 103 -6.17 11.44 -2.13
C LEU A 103 -7.70 11.64 -2.07
N MET A 104 -8.45 10.68 -1.53
CA MET A 104 -9.90 10.83 -1.33
C MET A 104 -10.23 11.98 -0.37
N ARG A 105 -9.45 12.14 0.71
CA ARG A 105 -9.59 13.27 1.64
C ARG A 105 -9.26 14.61 0.99
N ASP A 106 -8.37 14.61 0.01
CA ASP A 106 -8.02 15.76 -0.82
C ASP A 106 -8.98 15.92 -2.04
N GLU A 107 -10.21 15.39 -1.93
CA GLU A 107 -11.31 15.53 -2.88
C GLU A 107 -11.02 14.94 -4.29
N ALA A 108 -10.11 13.96 -4.40
CA ALA A 108 -9.97 13.18 -5.62
C ALA A 108 -11.16 12.22 -5.80
N ARG A 109 -11.57 12.00 -7.06
CA ARG A 109 -12.60 11.00 -7.37
C ARG A 109 -11.97 9.60 -7.35
N GLY A 110 -12.47 8.70 -6.53
CA GLY A 110 -11.87 7.38 -6.33
C GLY A 110 -12.45 6.26 -7.19
N LEU A 111 -11.55 5.46 -7.79
CA LEU A 111 -11.89 4.15 -8.35
C LEU A 111 -10.89 3.10 -7.86
N CYS A 112 -11.39 2.05 -7.23
CA CYS A 112 -10.60 0.97 -6.67
C CYS A 112 -10.75 -0.32 -7.48
N ILE A 113 -9.66 -0.81 -8.06
CA ILE A 113 -9.57 -2.11 -8.72
C ILE A 113 -8.81 -3.02 -7.77
N THR A 114 -9.49 -4.03 -7.23
CA THR A 114 -8.94 -4.84 -6.13
C THR A 114 -9.48 -6.26 -6.13
N ARG A 115 -8.73 -7.18 -5.53
CA ARG A 115 -9.21 -8.52 -5.18
C ARG A 115 -9.93 -8.57 -3.84
N ILE A 116 -9.71 -7.57 -2.99
CA ILE A 116 -10.39 -7.44 -1.70
C ILE A 116 -11.85 -7.11 -1.98
N HIS A 117 -12.77 -7.78 -1.28
CA HIS A 117 -14.18 -7.45 -1.45
C HIS A 117 -14.43 -5.99 -1.03
N PRO A 118 -15.23 -5.20 -1.76
CA PRO A 118 -15.43 -3.78 -1.45
C PRO A 118 -15.88 -3.50 -0.01
N ASP A 119 -16.79 -4.32 0.53
CA ASP A 119 -17.24 -4.18 1.93
C ASP A 119 -16.09 -4.35 2.94
N ASP A 120 -15.18 -5.30 2.67
CA ASP A 120 -14.01 -5.51 3.51
C ASP A 120 -13.03 -4.33 3.39
N ALA A 121 -12.83 -3.81 2.19
CA ALA A 121 -11.95 -2.67 1.96
C ALA A 121 -12.48 -1.41 2.66
N ARG A 122 -13.80 -1.14 2.56
CA ARG A 122 -14.48 -0.02 3.23
C ARG A 122 -14.46 -0.13 4.76
N THR A 123 -14.45 -1.35 5.28
CA THR A 123 -14.32 -1.57 6.73
C THR A 123 -12.91 -1.25 7.24
N ARG A 124 -11.89 -1.49 6.42
CA ARG A 124 -10.48 -1.32 6.80
C ARG A 124 -9.94 0.09 6.56
N TYR A 125 -10.45 0.79 5.54
CA TYR A 125 -9.91 2.07 5.10
C TYR A 125 -11.02 3.11 4.88
N PRO A 126 -10.75 4.40 5.14
CA PRO A 126 -11.71 5.47 4.90
C PRO A 126 -11.74 5.83 3.41
N LEU A 127 -12.48 5.06 2.62
CA LEU A 127 -12.51 5.14 1.15
C LEU A 127 -13.63 6.05 0.58
N GLY A 128 -14.37 6.75 1.42
CA GLY A 128 -15.42 7.68 1.00
C GLY A 128 -16.44 7.05 0.04
N ASP A 129 -16.76 7.79 -1.01
CA ASP A 129 -17.66 7.42 -2.10
C ASP A 129 -16.94 6.74 -3.29
N ALA A 130 -15.70 6.25 -3.09
CA ALA A 130 -14.96 5.60 -4.16
C ALA A 130 -15.75 4.44 -4.78
N GLY A 131 -15.76 4.37 -6.12
CA GLY A 131 -16.32 3.25 -6.86
C GLY A 131 -15.39 2.04 -6.84
N PHE A 132 -15.92 0.84 -7.09
CA PHE A 132 -15.14 -0.40 -7.08
C PHE A 132 -15.31 -1.24 -8.34
N ILE A 133 -14.20 -1.81 -8.79
CA ILE A 133 -14.14 -2.96 -9.70
C ILE A 133 -13.51 -4.12 -8.93
N TRP A 134 -14.34 -5.06 -8.51
CA TRP A 134 -13.87 -6.26 -7.80
C TRP A 134 -13.41 -7.32 -8.80
N LEU A 135 -12.13 -7.70 -8.71
CA LEU A 135 -11.50 -8.72 -9.55
C LEU A 135 -11.89 -10.12 -9.05
N SER A 136 -12.89 -10.72 -9.70
CA SER A 136 -13.43 -12.02 -9.32
C SER A 136 -13.79 -12.86 -10.55
N LYS A 137 -13.55 -14.18 -10.46
CA LYS A 137 -13.99 -15.16 -11.47
C LYS A 137 -15.43 -15.61 -11.27
N SER A 138 -15.98 -15.37 -10.09
CA SER A 138 -17.36 -15.73 -9.78
C SER A 138 -18.24 -14.54 -10.12
N ALA A 139 -19.33 -14.78 -10.84
CA ALA A 139 -20.38 -13.78 -11.02
C ALA A 139 -21.00 -13.45 -9.64
N GLY A 140 -20.39 -12.48 -8.95
CA GLY A 140 -20.89 -11.98 -7.67
C GLY A 140 -22.19 -11.22 -7.87
N LYS A 141 -22.99 -11.10 -6.81
CA LYS A 141 -24.14 -10.19 -6.80
C LYS A 141 -23.63 -8.76 -7.02
N LYS A 142 -24.15 -8.07 -8.03
CA LYS A 142 -23.90 -6.65 -8.23
C LYS A 142 -24.51 -5.89 -7.04
N GLY A 143 -23.67 -5.19 -6.28
CA GLY A 143 -24.11 -4.14 -5.36
C GLY A 143 -24.21 -2.80 -6.09
N GLU A 144 -24.86 -1.80 -5.50
CA GLU A 144 -25.06 -0.48 -6.16
C GLU A 144 -23.74 0.21 -6.53
N ASP A 145 -22.68 0.04 -5.72
CA ASP A 145 -21.36 0.70 -5.92
C ASP A 145 -20.21 -0.28 -6.24
N MET A 146 -20.54 -1.47 -6.75
CA MET A 146 -19.56 -2.51 -7.07
C MET A 146 -19.81 -3.12 -8.45
N ALA A 147 -18.89 -2.85 -9.38
CA ALA A 147 -18.72 -3.65 -10.57
C ALA A 147 -17.90 -4.91 -10.27
N VAL A 148 -18.17 -5.99 -10.99
CA VAL A 148 -17.37 -7.22 -10.96
C VAL A 148 -16.76 -7.40 -12.33
N ALA A 149 -15.44 -7.60 -12.38
CA ALA A 149 -14.72 -7.87 -13.62
C ALA A 149 -13.89 -9.14 -13.48
N GLU A 150 -13.90 -9.96 -14.53
CA GLU A 150 -12.95 -11.06 -14.61
C GLU A 150 -11.53 -10.50 -14.77
N PRO A 151 -10.51 -11.09 -14.10
CA PRO A 151 -9.12 -10.64 -14.21
C PRO A 151 -8.55 -10.72 -15.64
N THR A 152 -9.15 -11.54 -16.50
CA THR A 152 -8.82 -11.71 -17.91
C THR A 152 -9.41 -10.62 -18.80
N ALA A 153 -10.41 -9.87 -18.31
CA ALA A 153 -11.08 -8.80 -19.04
C ALA A 153 -10.28 -7.48 -19.02
N LEU A 154 -8.98 -7.55 -19.33
CA LEU A 154 -8.07 -6.39 -19.28
C LEU A 154 -8.55 -5.22 -20.17
N VAL A 155 -9.20 -5.52 -21.30
CA VAL A 155 -9.72 -4.48 -22.21
C VAL A 155 -10.86 -3.69 -21.56
N ASP A 156 -11.77 -4.39 -20.89
CA ASP A 156 -12.93 -3.79 -20.23
C ASP A 156 -12.50 -2.98 -19.00
N ILE A 157 -11.59 -3.54 -18.20
CA ILE A 157 -11.00 -2.85 -17.04
C ILE A 157 -10.28 -1.57 -17.50
N ALA A 158 -9.47 -1.62 -18.55
CA ALA A 158 -8.77 -0.44 -19.06
C ALA A 158 -9.74 0.62 -19.59
N SER A 159 -10.84 0.21 -20.21
CA SER A 159 -11.86 1.12 -20.73
C SER A 159 -12.60 1.81 -19.59
N ALA A 160 -13.00 1.05 -18.55
CA ALA A 160 -13.63 1.61 -17.37
C ALA A 160 -12.72 2.62 -16.65
N ILE A 161 -11.42 2.31 -16.50
CA ILE A 161 -10.46 3.25 -15.90
C ILE A 161 -10.32 4.51 -16.77
N ALA A 162 -10.24 4.35 -18.10
CA ALA A 162 -10.10 5.47 -19.01
C ALA A 162 -11.32 6.41 -19.00
N GLU A 163 -12.52 5.84 -19.00
CA GLU A 163 -13.79 6.58 -18.88
C GLU A 163 -13.85 7.33 -17.55
N PHE A 164 -13.55 6.64 -16.44
CA PHE A 164 -13.52 7.25 -15.12
C PHE A 164 -12.53 8.42 -15.01
N ALA A 165 -11.32 8.25 -15.55
CA ALA A 165 -10.31 9.30 -15.55
C ALA A 165 -10.73 10.50 -16.41
N ALA A 166 -11.37 10.26 -17.56
CA ALA A 166 -11.84 11.30 -18.47
C ALA A 166 -13.04 12.10 -17.94
N ASP A 167 -13.85 11.50 -17.06
CA ASP A 167 -15.05 12.11 -16.50
C ASP A 167 -14.76 13.16 -15.42
N GLY A 168 -14.21 14.31 -15.81
CA GLY A 168 -13.96 15.44 -14.90
C GLY A 168 -12.56 15.50 -14.28
N GLY A 169 -11.65 14.60 -14.66
CA GLY A 169 -10.26 14.61 -14.20
C GLY A 169 -10.12 14.42 -12.69
N ASN A 170 -8.97 14.77 -12.12
CA ASN A 170 -8.66 14.60 -10.69
C ASN A 170 -9.02 13.20 -10.14
N ALA A 171 -8.90 12.17 -10.97
CA ALA A 171 -9.20 10.80 -10.56
C ALA A 171 -8.03 10.25 -9.75
N ALA A 172 -8.33 9.51 -8.69
CA ALA A 172 -7.42 8.59 -8.04
C ALA A 172 -7.87 7.17 -8.40
N VAL A 173 -6.99 6.42 -9.06
CA VAL A 173 -7.24 5.03 -9.44
C VAL A 173 -6.28 4.16 -8.66
N LEU A 174 -6.81 3.23 -7.85
CA LEU A 174 -6.01 2.24 -7.15
C LEU A 174 -6.08 0.91 -7.90
N LEU A 175 -4.92 0.28 -8.12
CA LEU A 175 -4.80 -1.06 -8.66
C LEU A 175 -4.07 -1.95 -7.64
N GLU A 176 -4.86 -2.75 -6.93
CA GLU A 176 -4.40 -3.85 -6.08
C GLU A 176 -4.68 -5.19 -6.77
N GLY A 177 -3.70 -6.10 -6.73
CA GLY A 177 -3.79 -7.39 -7.42
C GLY A 177 -3.05 -7.43 -8.76
N LEU A 178 -2.00 -6.61 -8.94
CA LEU A 178 -1.15 -6.64 -10.13
C LEU A 178 -0.57 -8.04 -10.39
N GLU A 179 -0.06 -8.70 -9.35
CA GLU A 179 0.49 -10.07 -9.43
C GLU A 179 -0.58 -11.05 -9.90
N TYR A 180 -1.83 -10.83 -9.48
CA TYR A 180 -2.94 -11.65 -9.92
C TYR A 180 -3.23 -11.44 -11.40
N LEU A 181 -3.31 -10.19 -11.88
CA LEU A 181 -3.46 -9.89 -13.31
C LEU A 181 -2.33 -10.52 -14.14
N ILE A 182 -1.08 -10.42 -13.68
CA ILE A 182 0.08 -11.04 -14.33
C ILE A 182 -0.08 -12.56 -14.36
N SER A 183 -0.51 -13.19 -13.26
CA SER A 183 -0.69 -14.64 -13.21
C SER A 183 -1.76 -15.15 -14.18
N GLN A 184 -2.80 -14.35 -14.44
CA GLN A 184 -3.93 -14.73 -15.30
C GLN A 184 -3.68 -14.42 -16.78
N ASN A 185 -2.90 -13.37 -17.09
CA ASN A 185 -2.77 -12.84 -18.45
C ASN A 185 -1.35 -12.90 -19.03
N GLY A 186 -0.36 -13.16 -18.17
CA GLY A 186 1.06 -12.99 -18.46
C GLY A 186 1.53 -11.53 -18.34
N PHE A 187 2.83 -11.36 -18.12
CA PHE A 187 3.45 -10.06 -17.91
C PHE A 187 3.28 -9.13 -19.12
N ALA A 188 3.55 -9.62 -20.34
CA ALA A 188 3.52 -8.78 -21.53
C ALA A 188 2.13 -8.17 -21.80
N SER A 189 1.05 -8.93 -21.59
CA SER A 189 -0.32 -8.43 -21.72
C SER A 189 -0.67 -7.43 -20.64
N THR A 190 -0.26 -7.69 -19.40
CA THR A 190 -0.48 -6.79 -18.26
C THR A 190 0.31 -5.48 -18.43
N MET A 191 1.53 -5.54 -18.96
CA MET A 191 2.33 -4.34 -19.25
C MET A 191 1.65 -3.44 -20.30
N ARG A 192 1.16 -4.01 -21.40
CA ARG A 192 0.41 -3.23 -22.41
C ARG A 192 -0.86 -2.61 -21.84
N PHE A 193 -1.55 -3.34 -20.95
CA PHE A 193 -2.68 -2.82 -20.20
C PHE A 193 -2.28 -1.60 -19.35
N LEU A 194 -1.22 -1.72 -18.53
CA LEU A 194 -0.75 -0.63 -17.69
C LEU A 194 -0.29 0.58 -18.51
N GLN A 195 0.39 0.37 -19.63
CA GLN A 195 0.81 1.43 -20.56
C GLN A 195 -0.40 2.23 -21.07
N LYS A 196 -1.44 1.52 -21.53
CA LYS A 196 -2.68 2.16 -22.01
C LYS A 196 -3.38 2.93 -20.90
N VAL A 197 -3.42 2.37 -19.68
CA VAL A 197 -4.02 3.06 -18.53
C VAL A 197 -3.20 4.29 -18.15
N ASN A 198 -1.87 4.17 -18.04
CA ASN A 198 -0.96 5.25 -17.70
C ASN A 198 -1.10 6.44 -18.66
N GLU A 199 -1.18 6.18 -19.97
CA GLU A 199 -1.44 7.21 -20.97
C GLU A 199 -2.72 8.01 -20.66
N LYS A 200 -3.81 7.31 -20.30
CA LYS A 200 -5.09 7.96 -19.94
C LYS A 200 -5.02 8.71 -18.62
N ILE A 201 -4.26 8.21 -17.66
CA ILE A 201 -4.07 8.86 -16.36
C ILE A 201 -3.31 10.18 -16.52
N VAL A 202 -2.26 10.18 -17.33
CA VAL A 202 -1.47 11.39 -17.63
C VAL A 202 -2.30 12.41 -18.43
N LEU A 203 -3.03 11.98 -19.45
CA LEU A 203 -3.85 12.87 -20.29
C LEU A 203 -4.98 13.57 -19.53
N ASN A 204 -5.47 12.96 -18.43
CA ASN A 204 -6.60 13.48 -17.66
C ASN A 204 -6.17 14.01 -16.28
N ASP A 205 -4.90 14.37 -16.11
CA ASP A 205 -4.40 14.96 -14.88
C ASP A 205 -4.83 14.16 -13.64
N SER A 206 -4.55 12.85 -13.63
CA SER A 206 -5.05 11.92 -12.63
C SER A 206 -3.91 11.11 -11.98
N TYR A 207 -4.25 10.32 -10.97
CA TYR A 207 -3.33 9.46 -10.24
C TYR A 207 -3.66 7.99 -10.50
N LEU A 208 -2.61 7.18 -10.69
CA LEU A 208 -2.71 5.73 -10.66
C LEU A 208 -1.76 5.20 -9.60
N LEU A 209 -2.28 4.51 -8.59
CA LEU A 209 -1.50 3.89 -7.54
C LEU A 209 -1.54 2.37 -7.73
N ILE A 210 -0.38 1.74 -7.87
CA ILE A 210 -0.27 0.31 -8.16
C ILE A 210 0.49 -0.35 -7.01
N SER A 211 -0.16 -1.23 -6.25
CA SER A 211 0.55 -2.07 -5.29
C SER A 211 1.32 -3.16 -6.03
N ALA A 212 2.61 -3.29 -5.73
CA ALA A 212 3.42 -4.39 -6.23
C ALA A 212 4.41 -4.88 -5.18
N ASN A 213 4.50 -6.20 -5.04
CA ASN A 213 5.49 -6.89 -4.23
C ASN A 213 6.66 -7.37 -5.11
N PRO A 214 7.83 -6.69 -5.10
CA PRO A 214 8.98 -7.10 -5.91
C PRO A 214 9.47 -8.51 -5.61
N ALA A 215 9.29 -9.00 -4.38
CA ALA A 215 9.71 -10.34 -3.98
C ALA A 215 8.83 -11.44 -4.59
N ALA A 216 7.63 -11.10 -5.07
CA ALA A 216 6.71 -12.02 -5.74
C ALA A 216 6.85 -12.01 -7.28
N MET A 217 7.80 -11.23 -7.82
CA MET A 217 7.95 -10.99 -9.25
C MET A 217 9.36 -11.34 -9.74
N LYS A 218 9.53 -11.54 -11.05
CA LYS A 218 10.87 -11.59 -11.63
C LYS A 218 11.48 -10.20 -11.61
N GLU A 219 12.76 -10.12 -11.25
CA GLU A 219 13.49 -8.85 -11.14
C GLU A 219 13.45 -8.02 -12.43
N GLN A 220 13.52 -8.67 -13.60
CA GLN A 220 13.41 -8.00 -14.90
C GLN A 220 12.01 -7.42 -15.14
N GLU A 221 10.96 -8.16 -14.78
CA GLU A 221 9.57 -7.73 -14.92
C GLU A 221 9.28 -6.52 -14.02
N TYR A 222 9.71 -6.57 -12.76
CA TYR A 222 9.59 -5.44 -11.84
C TYR A 222 10.33 -4.20 -12.33
N ARG A 223 11.58 -4.34 -12.80
CA ARG A 223 12.35 -3.20 -13.34
C ARG A 223 11.70 -2.55 -14.55
N LEU A 224 11.01 -3.33 -15.38
CA LEU A 224 10.26 -2.78 -16.51
C LEU A 224 9.05 -1.98 -16.03
N LEU A 225 8.34 -2.45 -15.00
CA LEU A 225 7.21 -1.71 -14.39
C LEU A 225 7.68 -0.40 -13.75
N ALA A 226 8.74 -0.44 -12.96
CA ALA A 226 9.29 0.74 -12.31
C ALA A 226 9.75 1.82 -13.30
N LYS A 227 10.17 1.43 -14.51
CA LYS A 227 10.53 2.37 -15.60
C LYS A 227 9.34 2.97 -16.33
N GLU A 228 8.18 2.31 -16.30
CA GLU A 228 6.96 2.75 -16.98
C GLU A 228 6.24 3.87 -16.21
N VAL A 229 6.31 3.82 -14.88
CA VAL A 229 5.60 4.74 -13.99
C VAL A 229 6.38 6.03 -13.73
N ALA A 230 5.69 7.05 -13.20
CA ALA A 230 6.27 8.35 -12.89
C ALA A 230 7.18 8.34 -11.65
N GLY A 231 7.02 7.34 -10.76
CA GLY A 231 7.82 7.15 -9.57
C GLY A 231 7.52 5.83 -8.86
N GLU A 232 8.46 5.42 -8.02
CA GLU A 232 8.32 4.31 -7.09
C GLU A 232 8.29 4.88 -5.66
N ILE A 233 7.35 4.40 -4.84
CA ILE A 233 7.12 4.82 -3.44
C ILE A 233 7.31 3.62 -2.54
#